data_AF-A0A0D7AQA1-F1
#
_entry.id   AF-A0A0D7AQA1-F1
#
_cell.length_a   1.000
_cell.length_b   1.000
_cell.length_c   1.000
_cell.angle_alpha   90.00
_cell.angle_beta   90.00
_cell.angle_gamma   90.00
#
_symmetry.space_group_name_H-M   'P 1'
#
loop_
_entity.id
_entity.type
_entity.pdbx_description
1 polymer ?
#
loop_
_entity_poly.entity_id
_entity_poly.type
_entity_poly.pdbx_seq_one_letter_code
_entity_poly.pdbx_strand_id
1 'polypeptide(L)'
;MPERQISRKSHHSTTDSSIHSAQASTSISTDSKPSRRHAEVGKRSEGPGEQAKKAMTPAGTSRMLSTTSGNHVRRHTLSTSGPSEDRRRDRVKGKERAIHPNEVPSDTEHMRAEMEALRSVIAEQRRTIKKQKKLLDEHERTQLAQRDQDVELQALKVKSNNTDLLISSIESHLQCQVCMDILLKPFSLSPCGHVLCLACLQEWFRKAPANDDNDMDSDDPDYLLYRPKSCPCCRTVVNGRPAPAFIVKNIANALHLPREASDAGRPESPTSDSDPWKGLFPDSEHDSENSDAESMVSDLLDLPPRMGGLRIRYSDDSDEDEADVEDEDSDDGVPPDDDDSFDSDHGLWIEAEWEPPLREISPEAYPDASADELQMLRRGCSLQMIHTYNMTYSVDEGLLAQCFDLDRNYCLYLGWNVMAWENDELFMDESLNEIDSILDHDEGTWKWNVTVDDRGVVIARRRLLIEDS
;
A
#
# COMPACT_ATOMS: atom_id res chain seq x y z
N MET A 1 6.94 2.19 -72.64
CA MET A 1 7.85 1.66 -71.60
C MET A 1 8.57 2.84 -70.96
N PRO A 2 8.50 2.95 -69.63
CA PRO A 2 7.44 3.83 -69.12
C PRO A 2 7.83 4.87 -68.06
N GLU A 3 7.01 5.92 -68.01
CA GLU A 3 6.42 6.57 -66.83
C GLU A 3 7.23 6.73 -65.53
N ARG A 4 7.33 7.98 -65.07
CA ARG A 4 6.84 8.40 -63.73
C ARG A 4 6.85 9.93 -63.57
N GLN A 5 5.68 10.56 -63.46
CA GLN A 5 5.51 11.83 -62.75
C GLN A 5 4.06 11.98 -62.29
N ILE A 6 3.86 12.65 -61.14
CA ILE A 6 2.65 12.51 -60.31
C ILE A 6 1.67 13.65 -60.61
N SER A 7 0.49 13.32 -61.13
CA SER A 7 -0.59 14.29 -61.32
C SER A 7 -1.43 14.42 -60.04
N ARG A 8 -1.45 15.62 -59.43
CA ARG A 8 -2.41 15.95 -58.38
C ARG A 8 -3.81 16.12 -59.00
N LYS A 9 -4.82 15.42 -58.46
CA LYS A 9 -6.23 15.78 -58.66
C LYS A 9 -7.01 15.73 -57.35
N SER A 10 -7.79 16.77 -57.13
CA SER A 10 -8.75 16.92 -56.04
C SER A 10 -10.02 16.12 -56.30
N HIS A 11 -10.63 15.57 -55.25
CA HIS A 11 -12.04 15.15 -55.25
C HIS A 11 -12.75 15.72 -54.01
N HIS A 12 -14.00 16.13 -54.18
CA HIS A 12 -14.87 16.57 -53.09
C HIS A 12 -15.41 15.38 -52.30
N SER A 13 -15.72 15.60 -51.02
CA SER A 13 -16.75 14.86 -50.30
C SER A 13 -17.62 15.83 -49.50
N THR A 14 -18.75 16.21 -50.07
CA THR A 14 -19.82 16.93 -49.36
C THR A 14 -20.84 15.93 -48.82
N THR A 15 -20.93 15.79 -47.50
CA THR A 15 -22.10 15.22 -46.82
C THR A 15 -22.36 15.96 -45.53
N ASP A 16 -23.54 16.57 -45.45
CA ASP A 16 -24.11 17.21 -44.27
C ASP A 16 -24.63 16.15 -43.29
N SER A 17 -24.55 16.41 -41.98
CA SER A 17 -25.16 15.62 -40.90
C SER A 17 -25.07 16.37 -39.56
N SER A 18 -25.87 17.42 -39.41
CA SER A 18 -26.09 18.07 -38.11
C SER A 18 -26.83 17.15 -37.13
N ILE A 19 -26.26 16.92 -35.93
CA ILE A 19 -26.93 16.24 -34.81
C ILE A 19 -26.80 17.12 -33.56
N HIS A 20 -27.92 17.42 -32.91
CA HIS A 20 -27.96 18.19 -31.67
C HIS A 20 -27.50 17.35 -30.47
N SER A 21 -26.40 17.74 -29.81
CA SER A 21 -26.09 17.31 -28.45
C SER A 21 -26.80 18.23 -27.44
N ALA A 22 -27.88 17.74 -26.82
CA ALA A 22 -28.55 18.47 -25.75
C ALA A 22 -27.74 18.39 -24.45
N GLN A 23 -27.31 19.54 -23.93
CA GLN A 23 -26.66 19.64 -22.61
C GLN A 23 -27.73 19.64 -21.51
N ALA A 24 -27.75 18.59 -20.68
CA ALA A 24 -28.66 18.46 -19.55
C ALA A 24 -27.98 18.93 -18.24
N SER A 25 -28.02 20.24 -17.99
CA SER A 25 -27.39 20.85 -16.82
C SER A 25 -28.27 20.76 -15.57
N THR A 26 -28.08 19.74 -14.73
CA THR A 26 -28.80 19.57 -13.45
C THR A 26 -28.27 20.50 -12.36
N SER A 27 -28.73 21.75 -12.34
CA SER A 27 -28.45 22.70 -11.28
C SER A 27 -29.21 22.35 -9.98
N ILE A 28 -28.50 21.86 -8.96
CA ILE A 28 -29.07 21.69 -7.61
C ILE A 28 -29.06 23.05 -6.90
N SER A 29 -30.24 23.58 -6.61
CA SER A 29 -30.43 24.85 -5.89
C SER A 29 -30.76 24.61 -4.43
N THR A 30 -29.90 25.05 -3.51
CA THR A 30 -30.15 25.02 -2.05
C THR A 30 -30.71 26.35 -1.57
N ASP A 31 -32.03 26.53 -1.72
CA ASP A 31 -32.71 27.76 -1.31
C ASP A 31 -32.66 27.95 0.22
N SER A 32 -32.40 29.19 0.66
CA SER A 32 -32.07 29.52 2.05
C SER A 32 -32.98 30.63 2.58
N LYS A 33 -33.78 30.34 3.61
CA LYS A 33 -34.49 31.37 4.40
C LYS A 33 -34.70 30.96 5.86
N PRO A 34 -34.64 31.91 6.81
CA PRO A 34 -34.57 31.61 8.23
C PRO A 34 -35.93 31.62 8.93
N SER A 35 -35.99 31.03 10.13
CA SER A 35 -37.08 31.23 11.09
C SER A 35 -36.53 31.54 12.48
N ARG A 36 -36.93 32.69 13.04
CA ARG A 36 -36.68 33.09 14.44
C ARG A 36 -37.86 32.67 15.30
N ARG A 37 -37.61 32.11 16.49
CA ARG A 37 -38.42 32.39 17.70
C ARG A 37 -37.76 31.97 19.02
N HIS A 38 -37.95 32.83 20.02
CA HIS A 38 -37.86 32.61 21.46
C HIS A 38 -38.90 31.54 21.90
N ALA A 39 -38.91 30.86 23.06
CA ALA A 39 -37.95 30.47 24.13
C ALA A 39 -38.77 29.51 25.09
N GLU A 40 -38.49 29.13 26.35
CA GLU A 40 -37.48 29.41 27.39
C GLU A 40 -37.60 28.32 28.53
N VAL A 41 -36.92 28.49 29.68
CA VAL A 41 -37.15 27.84 31.01
C VAL A 41 -36.80 26.34 31.22
N GLY A 42 -36.24 26.02 32.41
CA GLY A 42 -36.19 24.66 33.01
C GLY A 42 -34.84 23.93 32.86
N LYS A 43 -33.83 23.97 33.76
CA LYS A 43 -33.72 23.75 35.23
C LYS A 43 -34.09 22.34 35.74
N ARG A 44 -33.10 21.68 36.37
CA ARG A 44 -33.14 20.49 37.25
C ARG A 44 -33.44 19.13 36.57
N SER A 45 -32.97 17.98 37.06
CA SER A 45 -31.95 17.66 38.09
C SER A 45 -31.57 16.16 38.05
N GLU A 46 -30.46 15.80 38.69
CA GLU A 46 -30.21 14.52 39.40
C GLU A 46 -30.44 13.17 38.68
N GLY A 47 -29.35 12.39 38.52
CA GLY A 47 -29.41 10.93 38.68
C GLY A 47 -29.54 10.54 40.17
N PRO A 48 -29.63 9.23 40.54
CA PRO A 48 -28.80 8.16 40.00
C PRO A 48 -29.51 6.78 39.88
N GLY A 49 -28.73 5.71 39.66
CA GLY A 49 -28.81 4.54 40.55
C GLY A 49 -29.64 3.32 40.15
N GLU A 50 -28.96 2.37 39.50
CA GLU A 50 -28.76 0.97 39.98
C GLU A 50 -29.91 -0.05 40.20
N GLN A 51 -29.50 -1.33 40.16
CA GLN A 51 -30.10 -2.55 40.75
C GLN A 51 -31.45 -3.13 40.22
N ALA A 52 -31.27 -4.00 39.22
CA ALA A 52 -31.53 -5.45 39.28
C ALA A 52 -32.94 -6.03 39.59
N LYS A 53 -33.33 -7.03 38.78
CA LYS A 53 -34.11 -8.22 39.24
C LYS A 53 -33.92 -9.46 38.36
N LYS A 54 -33.52 -10.55 39.04
CA LYS A 54 -33.96 -11.95 38.90
C LYS A 54 -33.88 -12.66 37.55
N ALA A 55 -32.92 -13.59 37.53
CA ALA A 55 -32.91 -14.87 36.83
C ALA A 55 -34.25 -15.59 36.63
N MET A 56 -34.33 -16.35 35.55
CA MET A 56 -35.07 -17.62 35.45
C MET A 56 -34.34 -18.57 34.47
N THR A 57 -34.04 -19.79 34.92
CA THR A 57 -33.74 -20.92 34.02
C THR A 57 -35.05 -21.54 33.53
N PRO A 58 -35.03 -22.22 32.37
CA PRO A 58 -35.26 -23.67 32.44
C PRO A 58 -34.34 -24.48 31.50
N ALA A 59 -34.24 -25.78 31.75
CA ALA A 59 -33.46 -26.70 30.93
C ALA A 59 -34.34 -27.51 29.96
N GLY A 60 -33.86 -27.69 28.73
CA GLY A 60 -34.17 -28.83 27.86
C GLY A 60 -35.42 -28.75 26.97
N THR A 61 -35.23 -28.96 25.67
CA THR A 61 -35.84 -30.11 24.95
C THR A 61 -35.19 -30.33 23.58
N SER A 62 -35.42 -31.52 23.03
CA SER A 62 -34.79 -32.06 21.82
C SER A 62 -35.24 -31.44 20.49
N ARG A 63 -34.34 -31.48 19.50
CA ARG A 63 -34.58 -31.58 18.03
C ARG A 63 -35.50 -30.53 17.38
N MET A 64 -34.98 -29.86 16.34
CA MET A 64 -35.50 -30.03 14.97
C MET A 64 -34.48 -29.61 13.91
N LEU A 65 -34.72 -30.10 12.68
CA LEU A 65 -33.94 -29.94 11.45
C LEU A 65 -33.77 -28.47 11.02
N SER A 66 -32.61 -28.13 10.44
CA SER A 66 -32.46 -27.05 9.45
C SER A 66 -31.24 -27.29 8.55
N THR A 67 -31.47 -27.90 7.40
CA THR A 67 -30.50 -27.99 6.29
C THR A 67 -30.34 -26.62 5.64
N THR A 68 -29.11 -26.09 5.56
CA THR A 68 -28.79 -24.91 4.75
C THR A 68 -28.44 -25.30 3.30
N SER A 69 -28.93 -24.52 2.34
CA SER A 69 -28.91 -24.89 0.92
C SER A 69 -27.59 -24.57 0.22
N GLY A 70 -26.69 -25.54 0.13
CA GLY A 70 -25.57 -25.49 -0.82
C GLY A 70 -26.10 -25.51 -2.26
N ASN A 71 -26.05 -24.37 -2.96
CA ASN A 71 -26.71 -24.17 -4.25
C ASN A 71 -25.89 -24.76 -5.42
N HIS A 72 -25.72 -26.08 -5.41
CA HIS A 72 -24.81 -26.81 -6.28
C HIS A 72 -25.37 -26.93 -7.71
N VAL A 73 -25.04 -25.96 -8.57
CA VAL A 73 -25.44 -25.96 -10.00
C VAL A 73 -24.74 -27.11 -10.73
N ARG A 74 -25.37 -28.29 -10.71
CA ARG A 74 -24.92 -29.45 -11.49
C ARG A 74 -25.04 -29.14 -12.98
N ARG A 75 -23.90 -28.86 -13.63
CA ARG A 75 -23.77 -29.03 -15.09
C ARG A 75 -24.18 -30.47 -15.43
N HIS A 76 -25.35 -30.64 -16.01
CA HIS A 76 -25.76 -31.92 -16.58
C HIS A 76 -24.91 -32.18 -17.83
N THR A 77 -23.82 -32.91 -17.65
CA THR A 77 -23.10 -33.57 -18.74
C THR A 77 -24.04 -34.59 -19.36
N LEU A 78 -24.70 -34.20 -20.46
CA LEU A 78 -25.50 -35.08 -21.29
C LEU A 78 -24.58 -36.07 -22.02
N SER A 79 -24.11 -37.07 -21.27
CA SER A 79 -23.42 -38.23 -21.80
C SER A 79 -24.37 -38.96 -22.73
N THR A 80 -24.21 -38.76 -24.03
CA THR A 80 -24.92 -39.50 -25.06
C THR A 80 -24.37 -40.92 -25.13
N SER A 81 -24.79 -41.75 -24.19
CA SER A 81 -24.63 -43.20 -24.23
C SER A 81 -25.37 -43.74 -25.46
N GLY A 82 -24.62 -43.97 -26.54
CA GLY A 82 -25.15 -44.59 -27.75
C GLY A 82 -25.72 -45.98 -27.41
N PRO A 83 -26.88 -46.37 -27.96
CA PRO A 83 -27.43 -47.69 -27.73
C PRO A 83 -26.52 -48.75 -28.35
N SER A 84 -25.91 -49.57 -27.50
CA SER A 84 -25.19 -50.76 -27.93
C SER A 84 -26.19 -51.82 -28.40
N GLU A 85 -26.40 -51.93 -29.72
CA GLU A 85 -27.20 -53.00 -30.32
C GLU A 85 -26.47 -54.35 -30.26
N ASP A 86 -26.40 -54.95 -29.07
CA ASP A 86 -25.99 -56.35 -28.95
C ASP A 86 -27.07 -57.29 -29.49
N ARG A 87 -26.66 -58.21 -30.37
CA ARG A 87 -27.53 -58.91 -31.32
C ARG A 87 -28.09 -60.22 -30.77
N ARG A 88 -29.02 -60.14 -29.80
CA ARG A 88 -29.81 -61.33 -29.41
C ARG A 88 -30.85 -61.69 -30.48
N ARG A 89 -30.46 -62.66 -31.31
CA ARG A 89 -31.12 -63.07 -32.56
C ARG A 89 -32.19 -64.14 -32.34
N ASP A 90 -33.23 -63.83 -31.57
CA ASP A 90 -34.28 -64.80 -31.27
C ASP A 90 -35.22 -65.08 -32.46
N ARG A 91 -35.46 -66.38 -32.71
CA ARG A 91 -35.93 -66.91 -33.99
C ARG A 91 -37.42 -67.27 -33.97
N VAL A 92 -38.29 -66.28 -33.79
CA VAL A 92 -39.75 -66.51 -33.80
C VAL A 92 -40.24 -66.76 -35.23
N LYS A 93 -40.60 -68.01 -35.55
CA LYS A 93 -41.25 -68.38 -36.81
C LYS A 93 -42.74 -67.97 -36.81
N GLY A 94 -43.01 -66.69 -37.03
CA GLY A 94 -44.36 -66.20 -37.35
C GLY A 94 -44.85 -66.78 -38.68
N LYS A 95 -46.05 -67.35 -38.71
CA LYS A 95 -46.64 -67.98 -39.90
C LYS A 95 -47.52 -66.96 -40.65
N GLU A 96 -47.01 -66.44 -41.76
CA GLU A 96 -47.74 -65.48 -42.59
C GLU A 96 -49.10 -66.03 -43.06
N ARG A 97 -50.12 -65.18 -43.00
CA ARG A 97 -51.36 -65.32 -43.76
C ARG A 97 -51.38 -64.23 -44.81
N ALA A 98 -51.39 -64.62 -46.08
CA ALA A 98 -51.57 -63.68 -47.18
C ALA A 98 -52.95 -62.99 -47.05
N ILE A 99 -52.94 -61.67 -47.10
CA ILE A 99 -54.13 -60.83 -47.24
C ILE A 99 -54.00 -60.13 -48.61
N HIS A 100 -55.11 -60.04 -49.33
CA HIS A 100 -55.11 -59.52 -50.70
C HIS A 100 -54.66 -58.05 -50.77
N PRO A 101 -53.83 -57.67 -51.75
CA PRO A 101 -53.72 -56.27 -52.15
C PRO A 101 -55.02 -55.86 -52.85
N ASN A 102 -55.55 -54.68 -52.50
CA ASN A 102 -56.60 -54.02 -53.25
C ASN A 102 -56.31 -52.51 -53.32
N GLU A 103 -56.85 -51.82 -54.31
CA GLU A 103 -56.21 -50.65 -54.90
C GLU A 103 -56.50 -49.33 -54.17
N VAL A 104 -55.48 -48.73 -53.53
CA VAL A 104 -55.44 -47.29 -53.19
C VAL A 104 -54.03 -46.70 -53.43
N PRO A 105 -53.61 -46.44 -54.68
CA PRO A 105 -52.26 -45.93 -54.96
C PRO A 105 -52.09 -44.43 -54.64
N SER A 106 -53.08 -43.61 -55.00
CA SER A 106 -52.96 -42.14 -55.11
C SER A 106 -52.52 -41.43 -53.83
N ASP A 107 -53.19 -41.69 -52.71
CA ASP A 107 -52.95 -40.96 -51.45
C ASP A 107 -51.56 -41.23 -50.87
N THR A 108 -50.97 -42.39 -51.20
CA THR A 108 -49.64 -42.79 -50.73
C THR A 108 -48.51 -41.95 -51.33
N GLU A 109 -48.71 -41.42 -52.53
CA GLU A 109 -47.74 -40.53 -53.18
C GLU A 109 -47.83 -39.11 -52.62
N HIS A 110 -49.04 -38.62 -52.32
CA HIS A 110 -49.25 -37.32 -51.69
C HIS A 110 -48.62 -37.26 -50.29
N MET A 111 -48.90 -38.24 -49.42
CA MET A 111 -48.29 -38.34 -48.09
C MET A 111 -46.75 -38.48 -48.16
N ARG A 112 -46.21 -39.16 -49.19
CA ARG A 112 -44.75 -39.23 -49.41
C ARG A 112 -44.17 -37.86 -49.78
N ALA A 113 -44.84 -37.10 -50.65
CA ALA A 113 -44.39 -35.76 -51.05
C ALA A 113 -44.42 -34.77 -49.88
N GLU A 114 -45.47 -34.79 -49.06
CA GLU A 114 -45.57 -33.97 -47.84
C GLU A 114 -44.46 -34.32 -46.83
N MET A 115 -44.22 -35.61 -46.59
CA MET A 115 -43.14 -36.06 -45.70
C MET A 115 -41.75 -35.63 -46.17
N GLU A 116 -41.50 -35.56 -47.48
CA GLU A 116 -40.22 -35.06 -48.01
C GLU A 116 -40.11 -33.53 -47.94
N ALA A 117 -41.21 -32.80 -48.13
CA ALA A 117 -41.26 -31.36 -47.86
C ALA A 117 -40.96 -31.04 -46.38
N LEU A 118 -41.58 -31.77 -45.45
CA LEU A 118 -41.31 -31.64 -44.01
C LEU A 118 -39.85 -31.97 -43.66
N ARG A 119 -39.26 -33.01 -44.27
CA ARG A 119 -37.82 -33.32 -44.11
C ARG A 119 -36.93 -32.18 -44.61
N SER A 120 -37.27 -31.55 -45.73
CA SER A 120 -36.54 -30.38 -46.26
C SER A 120 -36.59 -29.22 -45.27
N VAL A 121 -37.78 -28.88 -44.74
CA VAL A 121 -37.96 -27.84 -43.71
C VAL A 121 -37.16 -28.17 -42.44
N ILE A 122 -37.19 -29.41 -41.96
CA ILE A 122 -36.38 -29.85 -40.80
C ILE A 122 -34.88 -29.74 -41.09
N ALA A 123 -34.43 -30.05 -42.30
CA ALA A 123 -33.02 -29.91 -42.70
C ALA A 123 -32.59 -28.43 -42.76
N GLU A 124 -33.46 -27.52 -43.20
CA GLU A 124 -33.22 -26.08 -43.18
C GLU A 124 -33.22 -25.52 -41.74
N GLN A 125 -34.20 -25.88 -40.91
CA GLN A 125 -34.24 -25.51 -39.50
C GLN A 125 -33.00 -25.98 -38.73
N ARG A 126 -32.49 -27.19 -39.03
CA ARG A 126 -31.22 -27.66 -38.47
C ARG A 126 -30.02 -26.82 -38.91
N ARG A 127 -30.04 -26.24 -40.12
CA ARG A 127 -28.99 -25.31 -40.61
C ARG A 127 -29.11 -23.94 -39.94
N THR A 128 -30.32 -23.40 -39.72
CA THR A 128 -30.50 -22.11 -39.03
C THR A 128 -30.15 -22.20 -37.55
N ILE A 129 -30.59 -23.25 -36.85
CA ILE A 129 -30.22 -23.53 -35.44
C ILE A 129 -28.70 -23.65 -35.30
N LYS A 130 -28.01 -24.34 -36.22
CA LYS A 130 -26.53 -24.45 -36.18
C LYS A 130 -25.83 -23.09 -36.39
N LYS A 131 -26.39 -22.18 -37.20
CA LYS A 131 -25.88 -20.81 -37.36
C LYS A 131 -26.13 -19.97 -36.09
N GLN A 132 -27.35 -20.01 -35.55
CA GLN A 132 -27.72 -19.28 -34.33
C GLN A 132 -26.87 -19.71 -33.14
N LYS A 133 -26.64 -21.03 -32.97
CA LYS A 133 -25.73 -21.50 -31.92
C LYS A 133 -24.31 -20.92 -32.09
N LYS A 134 -23.72 -20.94 -33.28
CA LYS A 134 -22.37 -20.36 -33.48
C LYS A 134 -22.32 -18.89 -33.06
N LEU A 135 -23.35 -18.09 -33.42
CA LEU A 135 -23.41 -16.67 -33.06
C LEU A 135 -23.58 -16.46 -31.55
N LEU A 136 -24.28 -17.36 -30.85
CA LEU A 136 -24.42 -17.34 -29.39
C LEU A 136 -23.10 -17.73 -28.71
N ASP A 137 -22.47 -18.83 -29.14
CA ASP A 137 -21.13 -19.27 -28.68
C ASP A 137 -20.04 -18.20 -28.93
N GLU A 138 -20.25 -17.30 -29.90
CA GLU A 138 -19.37 -16.18 -30.27
C GLU A 138 -19.66 -14.93 -29.42
N HIS A 139 -20.94 -14.61 -29.19
CA HIS A 139 -21.37 -13.51 -28.30
C HIS A 139 -21.00 -13.76 -26.83
N GLU A 140 -21.14 -15.00 -26.33
CA GLU A 140 -20.73 -15.37 -24.97
C GLU A 140 -19.23 -15.11 -24.74
N ARG A 141 -18.38 -15.37 -25.75
CA ARG A 141 -16.93 -15.10 -25.67
C ARG A 141 -16.63 -13.60 -25.62
N THR A 142 -17.29 -12.80 -26.46
CA THR A 142 -17.11 -11.34 -26.41
C THR A 142 -17.63 -10.74 -25.10
N GLN A 143 -18.70 -11.29 -24.54
CA GLN A 143 -19.24 -10.85 -23.26
C GLN A 143 -18.34 -11.26 -22.08
N LEU A 144 -17.68 -12.41 -22.12
CA LEU A 144 -16.70 -12.79 -21.11
C LEU A 144 -15.49 -11.84 -21.14
N ALA A 145 -14.86 -11.67 -22.30
CA ALA A 145 -13.71 -10.78 -22.46
C ALA A 145 -14.00 -9.31 -22.06
N GLN A 146 -15.23 -8.83 -22.28
CA GLN A 146 -15.66 -7.52 -21.78
C GLN A 146 -15.73 -7.45 -20.25
N ARG A 147 -16.22 -8.51 -19.59
CA ARG A 147 -16.27 -8.57 -18.11
C ARG A 147 -14.87 -8.63 -17.51
N ASP A 148 -13.97 -9.39 -18.13
CA ASP A 148 -12.59 -9.52 -17.68
C ASP A 148 -11.88 -8.15 -17.78
N GLN A 149 -12.09 -7.41 -18.88
CA GLN A 149 -11.61 -6.03 -19.05
C GLN A 149 -12.27 -5.04 -18.06
N ASP A 150 -13.57 -5.16 -17.80
CA ASP A 150 -14.27 -4.32 -16.81
C ASP A 150 -13.72 -4.53 -15.38
N VAL A 151 -13.28 -5.75 -15.04
CA VAL A 151 -12.64 -6.08 -13.75
C VAL A 151 -11.22 -5.50 -13.68
N GLU A 152 -10.41 -5.63 -14.73
CA GLU A 152 -9.08 -5.02 -14.80
C GLU A 152 -9.15 -3.48 -14.65
N LEU A 153 -10.08 -2.82 -15.36
CA LEU A 153 -10.31 -1.39 -15.26
C LEU A 153 -10.78 -0.95 -13.86
N GLN A 154 -11.55 -1.80 -13.15
CA GLN A 154 -11.92 -1.53 -11.76
C GLN A 154 -10.73 -1.67 -10.80
N ALA A 155 -9.90 -2.70 -10.96
CA ALA A 155 -8.69 -2.88 -10.16
C ALA A 155 -7.70 -1.72 -10.34
N LEU A 156 -7.45 -1.29 -11.59
CA LEU A 156 -6.62 -0.13 -11.90
C LEU A 156 -7.20 1.17 -11.31
N LYS A 157 -8.52 1.33 -11.32
CA LYS A 157 -9.18 2.50 -10.71
C LYS A 157 -9.03 2.53 -9.18
N VAL A 158 -9.14 1.39 -8.50
CA VAL A 158 -8.87 1.32 -7.05
C VAL A 158 -7.42 1.69 -6.76
N LYS A 159 -6.45 1.13 -7.49
CA LYS A 159 -5.02 1.49 -7.36
C LYS A 159 -4.78 3.00 -7.58
N SER A 160 -5.40 3.60 -8.60
CA SER A 160 -5.32 5.04 -8.87
C SER A 160 -5.87 5.89 -7.72
N ASN A 161 -7.04 5.54 -7.18
CA ASN A 161 -7.62 6.26 -6.03
C ASN A 161 -6.69 6.21 -4.82
N ASN A 162 -6.06 5.05 -4.55
CA ASN A 162 -5.14 4.90 -3.43
C ASN A 162 -3.88 5.75 -3.63
N THR A 163 -3.33 5.83 -4.84
CA THR A 163 -2.21 6.75 -5.13
C THR A 163 -2.60 8.22 -5.01
N ASP A 164 -3.81 8.61 -5.42
CA ASP A 164 -4.30 9.98 -5.25
C ASP A 164 -4.44 10.36 -3.76
N LEU A 165 -4.85 9.42 -2.90
CA LEU A 165 -4.92 9.61 -1.44
C LEU A 165 -3.52 9.75 -0.81
N LEU A 166 -2.56 8.92 -1.21
CA LEU A 166 -1.17 9.01 -0.75
C LEU A 166 -0.52 10.34 -1.16
N ILE A 167 -0.72 10.78 -2.40
CA ILE A 167 -0.24 12.09 -2.90
C ILE A 167 -0.86 13.22 -2.08
N SER A 168 -2.18 13.19 -1.86
CA SER A 168 -2.89 14.19 -1.04
C SER A 168 -2.38 14.25 0.41
N SER A 169 -2.02 13.10 0.98
CA SER A 169 -1.40 13.02 2.31
C SER A 169 -0.03 13.71 2.32
N ILE A 170 0.87 13.36 1.39
CA ILE A 170 2.21 13.94 1.30
C ILE A 170 2.15 15.46 1.05
N GLU A 171 1.22 15.92 0.19
CA GLU A 171 0.98 17.34 -0.08
C GLU A 171 0.65 18.11 1.22
N SER A 172 -0.24 17.58 2.06
CA SER A 172 -0.63 18.21 3.32
C SER A 172 0.53 18.34 4.33
N HIS A 173 1.45 17.36 4.36
CA HIS A 173 2.64 17.41 5.22
C HIS A 173 3.71 18.40 4.71
N LEU A 174 3.61 18.85 3.46
CA LEU A 174 4.53 19.81 2.85
C LEU A 174 3.98 21.24 2.82
N GLN A 175 2.87 21.52 3.53
CA GLN A 175 2.31 22.86 3.69
C GLN A 175 3.04 23.69 4.76
N CYS A 176 3.46 24.89 4.38
CA CYS A 176 4.14 25.83 5.26
C CYS A 176 3.15 26.44 6.27
N GLN A 177 3.38 26.23 7.55
CA GLN A 177 2.47 26.63 8.65
C GLN A 177 2.28 28.16 8.84
N VAL A 178 2.81 29.00 7.92
CA VAL A 178 2.65 30.47 7.93
C VAL A 178 1.82 30.98 6.75
N CYS A 179 2.00 30.45 5.53
CA CYS A 179 1.19 30.82 4.36
C CYS A 179 0.11 29.79 4.00
N MET A 180 0.22 28.56 4.52
CA MET A 180 -0.60 27.38 4.20
C MET A 180 -0.48 26.86 2.76
N ASP A 181 0.37 27.47 1.93
CA ASP A 181 0.83 26.92 0.66
C ASP A 181 1.95 25.88 0.86
N ILE A 182 2.19 25.05 -0.16
CA ILE A 182 3.31 24.09 -0.19
C ILE A 182 4.67 24.83 -0.14
N LEU A 183 5.65 24.20 0.50
CA LEU A 183 6.97 24.76 0.83
C LEU A 183 7.81 25.27 -0.36
N LEU A 184 7.71 26.56 -0.68
CA LEU A 184 8.58 27.25 -1.64
C LEU A 184 9.90 27.69 -1.00
N LYS A 185 11.02 27.14 -1.50
CA LYS A 185 12.38 27.29 -0.93
C LYS A 185 12.37 26.99 0.60
N PRO A 186 12.21 25.71 1.01
CA PRO A 186 12.18 25.34 2.42
C PRO A 186 13.53 25.52 3.12
N PHE A 187 13.48 26.05 4.34
CA PHE A 187 14.60 26.10 5.28
C PHE A 187 14.19 25.53 6.64
N SER A 188 15.08 24.77 7.28
CA SER A 188 14.88 24.18 8.61
C SER A 188 15.44 25.07 9.73
N LEU A 189 14.78 25.04 10.89
CA LEU A 189 15.15 25.82 12.07
C LEU A 189 15.84 24.96 13.14
N SER A 190 17.07 25.30 13.51
CA SER A 190 17.79 24.67 14.63
C SER A 190 17.43 25.36 15.96
N PRO A 191 17.13 24.61 17.05
CA PRO A 191 17.22 23.15 17.20
C PRO A 191 15.91 22.39 16.89
N CYS A 192 14.80 23.09 16.62
CA CYS A 192 13.45 22.50 16.62
C CYS A 192 13.03 21.73 15.34
N GLY A 193 13.90 21.62 14.33
CA GLY A 193 13.67 20.87 13.08
C GLY A 193 12.64 21.44 12.09
N HIS A 194 11.75 22.33 12.54
CA HIS A 194 10.63 22.83 11.75
C HIS A 194 11.07 23.49 10.43
N VAL A 195 10.37 23.16 9.35
CA VAL A 195 10.68 23.59 7.98
C VAL A 195 9.64 24.57 7.47
N LEU A 196 10.07 25.73 6.97
CA LEU A 196 9.19 26.80 6.46
C LEU A 196 9.74 27.45 5.19
N CYS A 197 8.87 28.12 4.42
CA CYS A 197 9.27 28.91 3.25
C CYS A 197 10.22 30.05 3.64
N LEU A 198 11.25 30.29 2.83
CA LEU A 198 12.23 31.36 3.05
C LEU A 198 11.58 32.74 3.32
N ALA A 199 10.62 33.14 2.48
CA ALA A 199 9.97 34.44 2.60
C ALA A 199 9.19 34.59 3.91
N CYS A 200 8.50 33.53 4.35
CA CYS A 200 7.77 33.49 5.62
C CYS A 200 8.69 33.68 6.83
N LEU A 201 9.86 33.03 6.81
CA LEU A 201 10.87 33.17 7.87
C LEU A 201 11.48 34.58 7.89
N GLN A 202 11.87 35.12 6.74
CA GLN A 202 12.39 36.49 6.62
C GLN A 202 11.36 37.54 7.11
N GLU A 203 10.09 37.39 6.76
CA GLU A 203 9.03 38.28 7.19
C GLU A 203 8.76 38.16 8.71
N TRP A 204 8.71 36.94 9.24
CA TRP A 204 8.53 36.68 10.67
C TRP A 204 9.67 37.26 11.51
N PHE A 205 10.93 37.02 11.15
CA PHE A 205 12.10 37.55 11.88
C PHE A 205 12.25 39.07 11.77
N ARG A 206 11.66 39.72 10.75
CA ARG A 206 11.55 41.19 10.67
C ARG A 206 10.39 41.75 11.50
N LYS A 207 9.25 41.04 11.58
CA LYS A 207 8.00 41.54 12.19
C LYS A 207 7.79 41.17 13.66
N ALA A 208 8.43 40.12 14.17
CA ALA A 208 8.29 39.74 15.58
C ALA A 208 8.71 40.94 16.48
N PRO A 209 7.97 41.26 17.56
CA PRO A 209 8.23 42.45 18.38
C PRO A 209 9.56 42.38 19.15
N ALA A 210 10.02 43.53 19.65
CA ALA A 210 10.98 43.56 20.75
C ALA A 210 10.42 42.78 21.96
N ASN A 211 11.29 42.14 22.74
CA ASN A 211 10.92 41.71 24.09
C ASN A 211 11.07 42.94 25.00
N ASP A 212 10.00 43.34 25.69
CA ASP A 212 9.96 44.53 26.56
C ASP A 212 11.08 44.56 27.63
N ASP A 213 11.65 43.40 27.99
CA ASP A 213 12.72 43.26 28.98
C ASP A 213 14.12 43.76 28.52
N ASN A 214 14.24 44.39 27.34
CA ASN A 214 15.51 44.91 26.82
C ASN A 214 15.42 46.43 26.57
N ASP A 215 15.92 47.23 27.51
CA ASP A 215 16.06 48.70 27.41
C ASP A 215 17.15 49.15 26.39
N MET A 216 17.22 48.50 25.22
CA MET A 216 18.07 48.92 24.09
C MET A 216 17.28 49.89 23.20
N ASP A 217 17.93 50.99 22.80
CA ASP A 217 17.30 52.02 21.96
C ASP A 217 16.82 51.43 20.62
N SER A 218 15.52 51.47 20.37
CA SER A 218 14.86 50.87 19.19
C SER A 218 15.24 51.52 17.84
N ASP A 219 16.07 52.56 17.86
CA ASP A 219 16.58 53.26 16.67
C ASP A 219 17.93 52.68 16.17
N ASP A 220 18.55 51.73 16.89
CA ASP A 220 19.77 51.05 16.44
C ASP A 220 19.48 50.07 15.28
N PRO A 221 20.07 50.25 14.08
CA PRO A 221 19.86 49.33 12.95
C PRO A 221 20.34 47.89 13.22
N ASP A 222 21.34 47.71 14.09
CA ASP A 222 21.93 46.39 14.37
C ASP A 222 21.13 45.60 15.42
N TYR A 223 20.11 46.21 16.05
CA TYR A 223 19.18 45.53 16.95
C TYR A 223 18.53 44.28 16.31
N LEU A 224 18.27 44.32 14.99
CA LEU A 224 17.71 43.19 14.25
C LEU A 224 18.67 42.00 14.10
N LEU A 225 19.99 42.19 14.22
CA LEU A 225 20.97 41.09 14.19
C LEU A 225 20.93 40.29 15.49
N TYR A 226 21.09 40.97 16.63
CA TYR A 226 21.32 40.34 17.93
C TYR A 226 20.04 39.93 18.68
N ARG A 227 18.89 40.52 18.35
CA ARG A 227 17.60 40.16 18.98
C ARG A 227 17.27 38.67 18.77
N PRO A 228 16.88 37.91 19.82
CA PRO A 228 16.56 36.50 19.70
C PRO A 228 15.41 36.25 18.71
N LYS A 229 15.56 35.21 17.88
CA LYS A 229 14.56 34.79 16.89
C LYS A 229 13.83 33.56 17.41
N SER A 230 12.54 33.40 17.09
CA SER A 230 11.70 32.27 17.56
C SER A 230 10.96 31.60 16.42
N CYS A 231 10.79 30.28 16.51
CA CYS A 231 10.07 29.48 15.49
C CYS A 231 8.57 29.86 15.44
N PRO A 232 7.98 30.11 14.26
CA PRO A 232 6.54 30.39 14.15
C PRO A 232 5.64 29.28 14.71
N CYS A 233 6.03 28.01 14.53
CA CYS A 233 5.21 26.86 14.87
C CYS A 233 5.25 26.52 16.37
N CYS A 234 6.45 26.42 16.94
CA CYS A 234 6.67 25.90 18.30
C CYS A 234 7.30 26.92 19.28
N ARG A 235 7.60 28.15 18.82
CA ARG A 235 8.20 29.25 19.60
C ARG A 235 9.58 28.99 20.20
N THR A 236 10.19 27.82 20.00
CA THR A 236 11.59 27.55 20.34
C THR A 236 12.51 28.63 19.77
N VAL A 237 13.49 29.07 20.56
CA VAL A 237 14.50 30.02 20.12
C VAL A 237 15.33 29.39 18.99
N VAL A 238 15.60 30.16 17.95
CA VAL A 238 16.37 29.74 16.78
C VAL A 238 17.82 30.17 16.98
N ASN A 239 18.71 29.20 17.16
CA ASN A 239 20.07 29.43 17.66
C ASN A 239 21.07 29.88 16.58
N GLY A 240 20.67 29.95 15.30
CA GLY A 240 21.56 30.30 14.20
C GLY A 240 20.82 30.42 12.86
N ARG A 241 21.57 30.67 11.79
CA ARG A 241 21.05 30.82 10.42
C ARG A 241 20.28 29.55 9.99
N PRO A 242 19.01 29.65 9.53
CA PRO A 242 18.26 28.51 9.03
C PRO A 242 18.95 27.83 7.84
N ALA A 243 18.92 26.49 7.80
CA ALA A 243 19.61 25.69 6.78
C ALA A 243 18.67 25.30 5.63
N PRO A 244 19.12 25.31 4.36
CA PRO A 244 18.28 24.94 3.22
C PRO A 244 17.95 23.45 3.19
N ALA A 245 16.66 23.10 3.22
CA ALA A 245 16.20 21.71 3.24
C ALA A 245 16.11 21.13 1.81
N PHE A 246 17.25 20.81 1.20
CA PHE A 246 17.35 20.43 -0.22
C PHE A 246 16.50 19.20 -0.60
N ILE A 247 16.40 18.18 0.26
CA ILE A 247 15.56 16.99 0.00
C ILE A 247 14.08 17.38 -0.06
N VAL A 248 13.59 18.12 0.96
CA VAL A 248 12.21 18.62 1.03
C VAL A 248 11.88 19.50 -0.18
N LYS A 249 12.82 20.36 -0.61
CA LYS A 249 12.70 21.16 -1.84
C LYS A 249 12.50 20.29 -3.08
N ASN A 250 13.20 19.17 -3.20
CA ASN A 250 13.09 18.27 -4.35
C ASN A 250 11.74 17.54 -4.38
N ILE A 251 11.25 17.08 -3.22
CA ILE A 251 9.93 16.44 -3.10
C ILE A 251 8.81 17.45 -3.41
N ALA A 252 8.87 18.66 -2.83
CA ALA A 252 7.92 19.72 -3.12
C ALA A 252 7.91 20.10 -4.62
N ASN A 253 9.08 20.21 -5.26
CA ASN A 253 9.18 20.45 -6.70
C ASN A 253 8.55 19.33 -7.54
N ALA A 254 8.66 18.06 -7.12
CA ALA A 254 8.09 16.92 -7.83
C ALA A 254 6.55 16.92 -7.81
N LEU A 255 5.96 17.30 -6.67
CA LEU A 255 4.51 17.49 -6.55
C LEU A 255 4.02 18.76 -7.28
N HIS A 256 4.87 19.79 -7.35
CA HIS A 256 4.61 21.02 -8.10
C HIS A 256 4.75 20.90 -9.63
N LEU A 257 5.13 19.74 -10.17
CA LEU A 257 5.16 19.53 -11.63
C LEU A 257 3.74 19.73 -12.17
N PRO A 258 3.49 20.78 -12.98
CA PRO A 258 2.13 21.11 -13.37
C PRO A 258 1.58 19.99 -14.25
N ARG A 259 0.44 19.41 -13.84
CA ARG A 259 -0.29 18.37 -14.57
C ARG A 259 -0.70 18.82 -15.98
N GLU A 260 -0.69 20.13 -16.24
CA GLU A 260 -0.79 20.74 -17.55
C GLU A 260 0.59 21.24 -18.02
N ALA A 261 1.19 20.53 -18.97
CA ALA A 261 2.44 20.92 -19.63
C ALA A 261 2.18 22.02 -20.69
N SER A 262 1.89 23.23 -20.24
CA SER A 262 1.53 24.39 -21.08
C SER A 262 2.48 25.59 -20.88
N ASP A 263 3.70 25.41 -21.39
CA ASP A 263 4.63 26.44 -21.91
C ASP A 263 4.24 27.92 -21.70
N ALA A 264 4.58 28.47 -20.52
CA ALA A 264 4.36 29.87 -20.19
C ALA A 264 5.43 30.42 -19.22
N GLY A 265 6.64 30.68 -19.74
CA GLY A 265 7.61 31.58 -19.12
C GLY A 265 8.09 31.20 -17.70
N ARG A 266 9.04 30.26 -17.62
CA ARG A 266 9.86 30.05 -16.40
C ARG A 266 10.46 31.39 -15.95
N PRO A 267 10.12 31.93 -14.76
CA PRO A 267 10.69 33.18 -14.28
C PRO A 267 12.21 33.06 -14.19
N GLU A 268 12.93 34.09 -14.65
CA GLU A 268 14.38 34.12 -14.57
C GLU A 268 14.83 34.00 -13.11
N SER A 269 15.73 33.06 -12.83
CA SER A 269 16.27 32.85 -11.50
C SER A 269 17.02 34.11 -11.06
N PRO A 270 16.58 34.83 -10.01
CA PRO A 270 17.14 36.14 -9.67
C PRO A 270 18.61 36.00 -9.29
N THR A 271 19.48 36.59 -10.11
CA THR A 271 20.93 36.55 -9.95
C THR A 271 21.38 37.54 -8.88
N SER A 272 21.40 37.08 -7.64
CA SER A 272 22.21 37.70 -6.59
C SER A 272 22.57 36.64 -5.55
N ASP A 273 23.86 36.30 -5.44
CA ASP A 273 24.43 35.45 -4.37
C ASP A 273 24.45 36.16 -3.01
N SER A 274 23.54 37.11 -2.79
CA SER A 274 23.34 37.78 -1.51
C SER A 274 22.71 36.79 -0.52
N ASP A 275 23.43 36.51 0.56
CA ASP A 275 22.93 35.70 1.67
C ASP A 275 21.52 36.16 2.09
N PRO A 276 20.51 35.27 2.07
CA PRO A 276 19.15 35.63 2.45
C PRO A 276 18.99 35.95 3.95
N TRP A 277 19.99 35.67 4.79
CA TRP A 277 19.97 35.95 6.23
C TRP A 277 20.70 37.23 6.64
N LYS A 278 21.32 37.94 5.69
CA LYS A 278 22.04 39.20 5.94
C LYS A 278 21.12 40.26 6.56
N GLY A 279 21.56 40.85 7.68
CA GLY A 279 20.76 41.79 8.46
C GLY A 279 19.72 41.16 9.40
N LEU A 280 19.67 39.82 9.51
CA LEU A 280 18.80 39.09 10.44
C LEU A 280 19.56 38.17 11.41
N PHE A 281 20.78 37.78 11.06
CA PHE A 281 21.70 37.00 11.88
C PHE A 281 23.13 37.53 11.65
N PRO A 282 24.03 37.51 12.66
CA PRO A 282 25.44 37.87 12.49
C PRO A 282 26.11 37.16 11.30
N ASP A 283 27.02 37.84 10.62
CA ASP A 283 27.81 37.30 9.49
C ASP A 283 28.93 36.40 10.04
N SER A 284 28.81 35.09 9.79
CA SER A 284 29.62 34.01 10.40
C SER A 284 31.10 33.97 9.98
N GLU A 285 31.54 34.91 9.15
CA GLU A 285 32.92 34.99 8.66
C GLU A 285 33.84 35.70 9.68
N HIS A 286 33.28 36.59 10.52
CA HIS A 286 34.07 37.43 11.43
C HIS A 286 34.61 36.75 12.69
N ASP A 287 34.08 35.59 13.10
CA ASP A 287 34.54 34.87 14.30
C ASP A 287 35.86 34.09 14.06
N SER A 288 36.34 34.01 12.81
CA SER A 288 37.47 33.15 12.43
C SER A 288 38.86 33.81 12.55
N GLU A 289 38.96 35.13 12.42
CA GLU A 289 40.25 35.85 12.28
C GLU A 289 40.85 36.36 13.60
N ASN A 290 40.31 35.98 14.77
CA ASN A 290 40.69 36.55 16.06
C ASN A 290 40.98 35.50 17.17
N SER A 291 41.15 34.22 16.80
CA SER A 291 41.43 33.13 17.75
C SER A 291 42.89 33.01 18.20
N ASP A 292 43.82 33.70 17.52
CA ASP A 292 45.26 33.73 17.85
C ASP A 292 45.58 34.43 19.20
N ALA A 293 44.60 35.09 19.84
CA ALA A 293 44.81 35.88 21.05
C ALA A 293 44.74 35.08 22.37
N GLU A 294 44.03 33.94 22.42
CA GLU A 294 43.70 33.23 23.67
C GLU A 294 44.62 32.02 23.98
N SER A 295 45.75 31.88 23.26
CA SER A 295 46.78 30.88 23.56
C SER A 295 47.72 31.29 24.72
N MET A 296 47.17 31.91 25.78
CA MET A 296 47.95 32.41 26.91
C MET A 296 47.33 32.21 28.30
N VAL A 297 46.17 31.53 28.41
CA VAL A 297 45.46 31.31 29.69
C VAL A 297 45.52 29.86 30.22
N SER A 298 46.06 28.91 29.45
CA SER A 298 46.13 27.49 29.84
C SER A 298 47.19 27.18 30.92
N ASP A 299 48.10 28.12 31.20
CA ASP A 299 49.31 27.88 32.03
C ASP A 299 49.18 28.39 33.48
N LEU A 300 47.95 28.69 33.93
CA LEU A 300 47.67 29.32 35.24
C LEU A 300 46.70 28.51 36.14
N LEU A 301 46.43 27.24 35.81
CA LEU A 301 45.55 26.37 36.61
C LEU A 301 46.28 25.36 37.50
N ASP A 302 47.62 25.26 37.42
CA ASP A 302 48.42 24.38 38.29
C ASP A 302 48.78 25.04 39.64
N LEU A 303 47.78 25.63 40.31
CA LEU A 303 47.88 26.12 41.68
C LEU A 303 47.11 25.18 42.62
N PRO A 304 47.80 24.45 43.53
CA PRO A 304 47.18 23.34 44.25
C PRO A 304 46.08 23.76 45.24
N PRO A 305 44.97 23.00 45.35
CA PRO A 305 43.82 23.36 46.18
C PRO A 305 44.15 23.31 47.67
N ARG A 306 44.27 24.50 48.28
CA ARG A 306 44.71 24.66 49.66
C ARG A 306 43.64 24.29 50.71
N MET A 307 43.64 23.03 51.11
CA MET A 307 42.92 22.44 52.26
C MET A 307 41.38 22.45 52.19
N GLY A 308 40.81 21.43 51.53
CA GLY A 308 39.37 21.09 51.58
C GLY A 308 39.02 19.75 52.29
N GLY A 309 40.01 18.89 52.54
CA GLY A 309 39.88 17.74 53.47
C GLY A 309 39.03 16.54 53.01
N LEU A 310 39.55 15.72 52.09
CA LEU A 310 39.12 14.32 51.95
C LEU A 310 40.35 13.39 51.90
N ARG A 311 40.29 12.26 52.62
CA ARG A 311 41.36 11.24 52.64
C ARG A 311 41.01 10.11 51.69
N ILE A 312 41.77 9.97 50.62
CA ILE A 312 41.93 8.72 49.87
C ILE A 312 43.41 8.32 49.97
N ARG A 313 43.69 7.02 50.04
CA ARG A 313 45.07 6.49 50.14
C ARG A 313 45.60 6.18 48.75
N TYR A 314 46.90 6.39 48.56
CA TYR A 314 47.64 5.87 47.41
C TYR A 314 48.06 4.41 47.64
N SER A 315 48.01 3.64 46.55
CA SER A 315 48.93 2.58 46.15
C SER A 315 49.22 2.92 44.68
N ASP A 316 50.43 3.19 44.18
CA ASP A 316 51.77 2.62 44.43
C ASP A 316 51.95 1.26 43.74
N ASP A 317 53.13 1.08 43.13
CA ASP A 317 53.53 0.09 42.09
C ASP A 317 52.78 0.18 40.73
N SER A 318 53.42 -0.05 39.57
CA SER A 318 54.83 0.10 39.16
C SER A 318 54.96 0.09 37.61
N ASP A 319 56.14 0.49 37.10
CA ASP A 319 56.79 0.17 35.80
C ASP A 319 56.01 0.44 34.47
N GLU A 320 56.54 1.11 33.44
CA GLU A 320 57.83 0.99 32.72
C GLU A 320 58.05 -0.36 32.02
N ASP A 321 57.55 -0.47 30.78
CA ASP A 321 58.11 -1.34 29.73
C ASP A 321 57.81 -0.69 28.36
N GLU A 322 58.84 -0.19 27.67
CA GLU A 322 58.73 0.22 26.26
C GLU A 322 58.96 -1.01 25.37
N ALA A 323 58.05 -1.28 24.44
CA ALA A 323 58.13 -2.40 23.51
C ALA A 323 58.51 -1.91 22.11
N ASP A 324 59.65 -2.37 21.59
CA ASP A 324 60.15 -2.02 20.28
C ASP A 324 59.17 -2.39 19.16
N VAL A 325 58.96 -1.45 18.23
CA VAL A 325 58.34 -1.71 16.92
C VAL A 325 59.43 -2.11 15.94
N GLU A 326 59.67 -3.42 15.79
CA GLU A 326 60.49 -3.95 14.69
C GLU A 326 59.65 -4.06 13.40
N ASP A 327 60.21 -3.61 12.28
CA ASP A 327 59.59 -3.68 10.95
C ASP A 327 59.64 -5.13 10.42
N GLU A 328 58.48 -5.74 10.14
CA GLU A 328 58.38 -6.97 9.31
C GLU A 328 57.82 -6.64 7.92
N ASP A 329 58.70 -6.64 6.90
CA ASP A 329 58.35 -6.55 5.47
C ASP A 329 57.55 -7.79 5.01
N SER A 330 56.22 -7.80 5.18
CA SER A 330 55.37 -8.88 4.66
C SER A 330 55.12 -8.75 3.15
N ASP A 331 55.80 -9.58 2.37
CA ASP A 331 55.62 -9.76 0.91
C ASP A 331 54.32 -10.51 0.59
N ASP A 332 53.18 -9.89 0.88
CA ASP A 332 51.86 -10.41 0.55
C ASP A 332 51.36 -9.86 -0.79
N GLY A 333 51.43 -10.71 -1.81
CA GLY A 333 51.06 -10.37 -3.18
C GLY A 333 49.59 -10.01 -3.31
N VAL A 334 49.31 -8.75 -3.65
CA VAL A 334 47.99 -8.19 -3.98
C VAL A 334 47.24 -9.15 -4.93
N PRO A 335 46.12 -9.76 -4.49
CA PRO A 335 45.24 -10.52 -5.38
C PRO A 335 44.73 -9.61 -6.51
N PRO A 336 44.44 -10.13 -7.71
CA PRO A 336 43.84 -9.30 -8.75
C PRO A 336 42.53 -8.68 -8.24
N ASP A 337 42.33 -7.40 -8.54
CA ASP A 337 41.09 -6.68 -8.24
C ASP A 337 39.94 -7.20 -9.12
N ASP A 338 39.38 -8.35 -8.74
CA ASP A 338 38.09 -8.85 -9.24
C ASP A 338 36.95 -8.00 -8.63
N ASP A 339 36.94 -6.71 -8.98
CA ASP A 339 35.99 -5.64 -8.57
C ASP A 339 34.59 -5.81 -9.20
N ASP A 340 34.18 -7.07 -9.38
CA ASP A 340 32.81 -7.51 -9.70
C ASP A 340 32.03 -7.88 -8.41
N SER A 341 32.56 -7.53 -7.23
CA SER A 341 31.85 -7.56 -5.94
C SER A 341 30.83 -6.42 -5.85
N PHE A 342 29.95 -6.33 -6.84
CA PHE A 342 28.85 -5.37 -6.90
C PHE A 342 27.98 -5.53 -5.66
N ASP A 343 27.96 -4.51 -4.80
CA ASP A 343 27.38 -4.59 -3.45
C ASP A 343 25.97 -5.19 -3.48
N SER A 344 25.86 -6.42 -2.97
CA SER A 344 24.59 -7.04 -2.64
C SER A 344 24.08 -6.41 -1.35
N ASP A 345 23.67 -5.14 -1.46
CA ASP A 345 23.16 -4.27 -0.39
C ASP A 345 21.74 -4.73 0.02
N HIS A 346 21.71 -5.99 0.44
CA HIS A 346 20.57 -6.74 0.93
C HIS A 346 20.84 -6.93 2.41
N GLY A 347 20.36 -5.95 3.20
CA GLY A 347 20.69 -5.80 4.60
C GLY A 347 20.59 -7.10 5.41
N LEU A 348 21.41 -7.19 6.45
CA LEU A 348 21.52 -8.39 7.29
C LEU A 348 20.15 -8.82 7.81
N TRP A 349 19.82 -10.09 7.59
CA TRP A 349 18.62 -10.73 8.11
C TRP A 349 18.94 -11.56 9.35
N ILE A 350 18.09 -11.41 10.36
CA ILE A 350 18.08 -12.25 11.56
C ILE A 350 16.84 -13.15 11.55
N GLU A 351 16.90 -14.30 12.23
CA GLU A 351 15.67 -15.03 12.55
C GLU A 351 14.86 -14.19 13.54
N ALA A 352 13.53 -14.18 13.43
CA ALA A 352 12.69 -13.38 14.32
C ALA A 352 12.88 -13.81 15.79
N GLU A 353 12.92 -12.83 16.70
CA GLU A 353 12.99 -13.08 18.15
C GLU A 353 11.62 -12.87 18.83
N TRP A 354 11.53 -13.19 20.13
CA TRP A 354 10.30 -12.99 20.90
C TRP A 354 10.00 -11.49 21.07
N GLU A 355 8.83 -11.07 20.60
CA GLU A 355 8.33 -9.70 20.75
C GLU A 355 7.07 -9.65 21.64
N PRO A 356 6.82 -8.54 22.38
CA PRO A 356 5.52 -8.29 23.00
C PRO A 356 4.43 -7.99 21.95
N PRO A 357 3.12 -8.17 22.25
CA PRO A 357 2.04 -7.90 21.29
C PRO A 357 1.92 -6.41 20.92
N LEU A 358 1.83 -6.10 19.62
CA LEU A 358 1.77 -4.73 19.10
C LEU A 358 0.54 -3.89 19.51
N ARG A 359 -0.61 -4.53 19.80
CA ARG A 359 -1.90 -3.82 19.95
C ARG A 359 -2.65 -4.27 21.21
N GLU A 360 -3.08 -3.33 22.04
CA GLU A 360 -4.07 -3.61 23.08
C GLU A 360 -5.46 -3.77 22.46
N ILE A 361 -6.02 -4.98 22.53
CA ILE A 361 -7.38 -5.28 22.06
C ILE A 361 -8.26 -5.68 23.24
N SER A 362 -9.34 -4.93 23.43
CA SER A 362 -10.40 -5.25 24.39
C SER A 362 -11.21 -6.46 23.90
N PRO A 363 -11.47 -7.47 24.75
CA PRO A 363 -12.38 -8.58 24.43
C PRO A 363 -13.78 -8.12 24.04
N GLU A 364 -14.23 -6.95 24.50
CA GLU A 364 -15.56 -6.40 24.18
C GLU A 364 -15.73 -6.04 22.70
N ALA A 365 -14.63 -5.81 21.97
CA ALA A 365 -14.66 -5.54 20.52
C ALA A 365 -14.87 -6.80 19.67
N TYR A 366 -14.55 -7.98 20.23
CA TYR A 366 -14.62 -9.28 19.55
C TYR A 366 -15.30 -10.32 20.48
N PRO A 367 -16.60 -10.16 20.79
CA PRO A 367 -17.27 -10.94 21.84
C PRO A 367 -17.39 -12.44 21.52
N ASP A 368 -17.30 -12.82 20.24
CA ASP A 368 -17.34 -14.20 19.76
C ASP A 368 -15.95 -14.84 19.62
N ALA A 369 -14.86 -14.08 19.82
CA ALA A 369 -13.49 -14.58 19.70
C ALA A 369 -13.00 -15.29 20.97
N SER A 370 -12.31 -16.41 20.79
CA SER A 370 -11.63 -17.16 21.85
C SER A 370 -10.42 -16.41 22.42
N ALA A 371 -9.92 -16.90 23.55
CA ALA A 371 -8.72 -16.34 24.19
C ALA A 371 -7.45 -16.44 23.31
N ASP A 372 -7.41 -17.41 22.39
CA ASP A 372 -6.25 -17.65 21.52
C ASP A 372 -6.33 -16.79 20.24
N GLU A 373 -7.53 -16.63 19.68
CA GLU A 373 -7.80 -15.61 18.66
C GLU A 373 -7.49 -14.20 19.19
N LEU A 374 -7.93 -13.87 20.40
CA LEU A 374 -7.60 -12.58 21.04
C LEU A 374 -6.09 -12.38 21.28
N GLN A 375 -5.29 -13.44 21.41
CA GLN A 375 -3.83 -13.32 21.44
C GLN A 375 -3.26 -13.01 20.06
N MET A 376 -3.68 -13.74 19.02
CA MET A 376 -3.24 -13.51 17.64
C MET A 376 -3.65 -12.13 17.11
N LEU A 377 -4.88 -11.67 17.42
CA LEU A 377 -5.35 -10.32 17.08
C LEU A 377 -4.47 -9.22 17.68
N ARG A 378 -4.04 -9.37 18.94
CA ARG A 378 -3.14 -8.40 19.62
C ARG A 378 -1.74 -8.37 19.02
N ARG A 379 -1.34 -9.44 18.33
CA ARG A 379 -0.10 -9.57 17.58
C ARG A 379 -0.23 -9.14 16.11
N GLY A 380 -1.39 -8.59 15.75
CA GLY A 380 -1.62 -7.89 14.49
C GLY A 380 -2.31 -8.70 13.40
N CYS A 381 -2.51 -10.01 13.57
CA CYS A 381 -3.37 -10.79 12.66
C CYS A 381 -4.82 -10.26 12.69
N SER A 382 -5.61 -10.53 11.63
CA SER A 382 -7.07 -10.37 11.68
C SER A 382 -7.80 -11.71 11.84
N LEU A 383 -9.07 -11.67 12.25
CA LEU A 383 -9.90 -12.88 12.36
C LEU A 383 -9.97 -13.64 11.03
N GLN A 384 -9.98 -12.92 9.90
CA GLN A 384 -10.03 -13.55 8.59
C GLN A 384 -8.73 -14.30 8.25
N MET A 385 -7.55 -13.76 8.59
CA MET A 385 -6.29 -14.51 8.47
C MET A 385 -6.32 -15.77 9.33
N ILE A 386 -6.73 -15.62 10.61
CA ILE A 386 -6.74 -16.71 11.59
C ILE A 386 -7.63 -17.87 11.12
N HIS A 387 -8.81 -17.56 10.57
CA HIS A 387 -9.77 -18.57 10.09
C HIS A 387 -9.38 -19.17 8.73
N THR A 388 -8.90 -18.36 7.78
CA THR A 388 -8.57 -18.82 6.42
C THR A 388 -7.33 -19.72 6.41
N TYR A 389 -6.29 -19.35 7.17
CA TYR A 389 -4.99 -20.04 7.17
C TYR A 389 -4.75 -20.83 8.48
N ASN A 390 -5.84 -21.21 9.18
CA ASN A 390 -5.86 -22.04 10.39
C ASN A 390 -4.75 -21.67 11.40
N MET A 391 -4.63 -20.39 11.71
CA MET A 391 -3.47 -19.89 12.44
C MET A 391 -3.47 -20.31 13.90
N THR A 392 -2.28 -20.54 14.44
CA THR A 392 -2.04 -20.78 15.86
C THR A 392 -0.92 -19.86 16.38
N TYR A 393 -0.85 -19.69 17.70
CA TYR A 393 0.20 -18.95 18.37
C TYR A 393 0.85 -19.80 19.47
N SER A 394 2.17 -19.76 19.54
CA SER A 394 2.98 -20.33 20.61
C SER A 394 3.96 -19.29 21.13
N VAL A 395 4.32 -19.36 22.41
CA VAL A 395 5.35 -18.49 22.98
C VAL A 395 6.73 -18.82 22.40
N ASP A 396 7.00 -20.10 22.12
CA ASP A 396 8.30 -20.60 21.69
C ASP A 396 8.49 -20.61 20.16
N GLU A 397 7.40 -20.51 19.38
CA GLU A 397 7.42 -20.58 17.91
C GLU A 397 6.78 -19.37 17.20
N GLY A 398 6.19 -18.44 17.95
CA GLY A 398 5.51 -17.26 17.39
C GLY A 398 4.16 -17.59 16.75
N LEU A 399 3.85 -16.89 15.67
CA LEU A 399 2.63 -17.06 14.85
C LEU A 399 2.87 -18.08 13.74
N LEU A 400 2.07 -19.14 13.72
CA LEU A 400 2.15 -20.24 12.75
C LEU A 400 0.86 -20.27 11.91
N ALA A 401 1.00 -20.20 10.59
CA ALA A 401 -0.11 -20.39 9.64
C ALA A 401 0.02 -21.73 8.89
N GLN A 402 -1.10 -22.38 8.62
CA GLN A 402 -1.18 -23.65 7.90
C GLN A 402 -1.99 -23.46 6.62
N CYS A 403 -1.33 -23.55 5.47
CA CYS A 403 -1.95 -23.35 4.16
C CYS A 403 -2.01 -24.70 3.42
N PHE A 404 -3.19 -25.04 2.90
CA PHE A 404 -3.44 -26.29 2.20
C PHE A 404 -3.84 -25.98 0.75
N ASP A 405 -2.85 -25.98 -0.16
CA ASP A 405 -3.14 -25.91 -1.59
C ASP A 405 -3.34 -27.34 -2.16
N LEU A 406 -3.75 -27.43 -3.42
CA LEU A 406 -4.01 -28.68 -4.14
C LEU A 406 -2.76 -29.54 -4.33
N ASP A 407 -1.58 -28.91 -4.43
CA ASP A 407 -0.31 -29.56 -4.80
C ASP A 407 0.74 -29.58 -3.65
N ARG A 408 0.68 -28.65 -2.68
CA ARG A 408 1.65 -28.53 -1.57
C ARG A 408 0.94 -28.12 -0.25
N ASN A 409 1.47 -28.58 0.88
CA ASN A 409 1.08 -28.12 2.22
C ASN A 409 2.16 -27.19 2.77
N TYR A 410 1.78 -26.05 3.32
CA TYR A 410 2.71 -25.04 3.84
C TYR A 410 2.50 -24.83 5.35
N CYS A 411 3.60 -24.67 6.06
CA CYS A 411 3.67 -24.33 7.48
C CYS A 411 4.55 -23.08 7.60
N LEU A 412 3.92 -21.93 7.80
CA LEU A 412 4.55 -20.61 7.76
C LEU A 412 4.74 -20.08 9.18
N TYR A 413 5.98 -19.85 9.59
CA TYR A 413 6.32 -19.20 10.86
C TYR A 413 6.55 -17.71 10.56
N LEU A 414 5.63 -16.85 10.99
CA LEU A 414 5.56 -15.44 10.57
C LEU A 414 6.34 -14.46 11.48
N GLY A 415 6.95 -14.98 12.55
CA GLY A 415 7.51 -14.20 13.67
C GLY A 415 6.52 -14.05 14.82
N TRP A 416 6.83 -13.21 15.82
CA TRP A 416 5.95 -13.01 16.98
C TRP A 416 4.88 -11.94 16.77
N ASN A 417 5.02 -11.08 15.76
CA ASN A 417 4.00 -10.14 15.35
C ASN A 417 3.89 -10.08 13.82
N VAL A 418 2.69 -9.75 13.33
CA VAL A 418 2.43 -9.44 11.91
C VAL A 418 1.93 -8.01 11.80
N MET A 419 2.66 -7.20 11.04
CA MET A 419 2.21 -5.86 10.65
C MET A 419 1.14 -6.01 9.57
N ALA A 420 -0.13 -6.16 9.98
CA ALA A 420 -1.27 -6.19 9.06
C ALA A 420 -1.32 -4.89 8.22
N TRP A 421 -1.27 -5.09 6.90
CA TRP A 421 -1.47 -4.06 5.89
C TRP A 421 -2.97 -3.76 5.72
N GLU A 422 -3.35 -2.78 4.91
CA GLU A 422 -4.78 -2.48 4.67
C GLU A 422 -5.56 -3.58 3.91
N ASN A 423 -4.87 -4.65 3.47
CA ASN A 423 -5.49 -5.82 2.86
C ASN A 423 -4.74 -7.11 3.25
N ASP A 424 -5.22 -7.80 4.28
CA ASP A 424 -4.61 -9.00 4.85
C ASP A 424 -4.48 -10.19 3.88
N GLU A 425 -5.40 -10.32 2.93
CA GLU A 425 -5.41 -11.42 1.94
C GLU A 425 -4.13 -11.36 1.08
N LEU A 426 -3.76 -10.16 0.62
CA LEU A 426 -2.57 -9.96 -0.21
C LEU A 426 -1.28 -10.32 0.52
N PHE A 427 -1.16 -10.04 1.83
CA PHE A 427 0.07 -10.35 2.57
C PHE A 427 0.37 -11.86 2.57
N MET A 428 -0.65 -12.70 2.76
CA MET A 428 -0.49 -14.16 2.79
C MET A 428 -0.29 -14.73 1.39
N ASP A 429 -1.03 -14.23 0.40
CA ASP A 429 -0.89 -14.66 -0.99
C ASP A 429 0.48 -14.24 -1.56
N GLU A 430 0.96 -13.01 -1.30
CA GLU A 430 2.31 -12.56 -1.67
C GLU A 430 3.39 -13.41 -0.96
N SER A 431 3.22 -13.72 0.33
CA SER A 431 4.14 -14.62 1.07
C SER A 431 4.24 -16.01 0.45
N LEU A 432 3.11 -16.61 0.04
CA LEU A 432 3.10 -17.92 -0.63
C LEU A 432 3.76 -17.86 -2.01
N ASN A 433 3.48 -16.81 -2.80
CA ASN A 433 4.14 -16.61 -4.10
C ASN A 433 5.66 -16.40 -3.97
N GLU A 434 6.14 -15.69 -2.94
CA GLU A 434 7.58 -15.59 -2.66
C GLU A 434 8.19 -16.96 -2.34
N ILE A 435 7.52 -17.78 -1.54
CA ILE A 435 8.01 -19.11 -1.13
C ILE A 435 8.04 -20.09 -2.30
N ASP A 436 7.02 -20.11 -3.16
CA ASP A 436 7.04 -20.96 -4.36
C ASP A 436 8.07 -20.47 -5.39
N SER A 437 8.30 -19.16 -5.51
CA SER A 437 9.39 -18.61 -6.34
C SER A 437 10.77 -19.08 -5.86
N ILE A 438 10.98 -19.23 -4.54
CA ILE A 438 12.22 -19.82 -3.99
C ILE A 438 12.34 -21.30 -4.41
N LEU A 439 11.27 -22.06 -4.22
CA LEU A 439 11.25 -23.51 -4.46
C LEU A 439 11.41 -23.90 -5.94
N ASP A 440 10.97 -23.05 -6.86
CA ASP A 440 10.98 -23.32 -8.30
C ASP A 440 12.19 -22.70 -9.03
N HIS A 441 12.97 -21.80 -8.40
CA HIS A 441 14.11 -21.10 -9.03
C HIS A 441 15.47 -21.19 -8.31
N ASP A 442 15.56 -21.70 -7.07
CA ASP A 442 16.76 -21.64 -6.19
C ASP A 442 17.28 -20.21 -5.88
N GLU A 443 16.74 -19.16 -6.51
CA GLU A 443 16.98 -17.75 -6.19
C GLU A 443 16.27 -17.37 -4.88
N GLY A 444 16.88 -17.77 -3.76
CA GLY A 444 16.36 -17.57 -2.42
C GLY A 444 16.12 -16.09 -2.06
N THR A 445 14.85 -15.69 -1.90
CA THR A 445 14.57 -14.37 -1.33
C THR A 445 15.04 -14.33 0.13
N TRP A 446 15.79 -13.28 0.44
CA TRP A 446 16.58 -13.10 1.66
C TRP A 446 15.68 -13.04 2.92
N LYS A 447 14.38 -12.75 2.72
CA LYS A 447 13.25 -12.78 3.66
C LYS A 447 12.91 -14.15 4.29
N TRP A 448 13.08 -15.27 3.58
CA TRP A 448 12.49 -16.56 3.98
C TRP A 448 13.52 -17.68 4.09
N ASN A 449 13.54 -18.35 5.24
CA ASN A 449 14.27 -19.60 5.45
C ASN A 449 13.34 -20.78 5.12
N VAL A 450 13.38 -21.25 3.87
CA VAL A 450 12.49 -22.31 3.35
C VAL A 450 13.17 -23.68 3.42
N THR A 451 12.45 -24.67 3.94
CA THR A 451 12.85 -26.07 4.06
C THR A 451 11.68 -26.99 3.72
N VAL A 452 11.93 -28.26 3.42
CA VAL A 452 10.87 -29.26 3.15
C VAL A 452 11.10 -30.48 4.04
N ASP A 453 10.05 -30.96 4.70
CA ASP A 453 10.13 -32.10 5.63
C ASP A 453 10.12 -33.48 4.93
N ASP A 454 10.22 -34.57 5.71
CA ASP A 454 10.21 -35.95 5.20
C ASP A 454 8.88 -36.41 4.59
N ARG A 455 7.87 -35.53 4.60
CA ARG A 455 6.48 -35.77 4.14
C ARG A 455 6.09 -34.86 2.98
N GLY A 456 6.94 -33.92 2.59
CA GLY A 456 6.65 -32.92 1.56
C GLY A 456 5.88 -31.70 2.06
N VAL A 457 5.88 -31.42 3.37
CA VAL A 457 5.39 -30.15 3.91
C VAL A 457 6.48 -29.08 3.76
N VAL A 458 6.14 -27.96 3.14
CA VAL A 458 6.99 -26.78 3.04
C VAL A 458 6.98 -26.06 4.39
N ILE A 459 8.13 -25.97 5.04
CA ILE A 459 8.33 -25.23 6.29
C ILE A 459 9.12 -23.97 5.96
N ALA A 460 8.45 -22.82 6.01
CA ALA A 460 9.07 -21.52 5.75
C ALA A 460 9.07 -20.68 7.04
N ARG A 461 10.25 -20.16 7.41
CA ARG A 461 10.40 -19.23 8.54
C ARG A 461 10.73 -17.84 8.02
N ARG A 462 9.93 -16.85 8.40
CA ARG A 462 10.19 -15.45 8.11
C ARG A 462 11.39 -14.96 8.91
N ARG A 463 12.30 -14.26 8.23
CA ARG A 463 13.37 -13.48 8.84
C ARG A 463 12.95 -12.01 8.96
N LEU A 464 13.63 -11.25 9.80
CA LEU A 464 13.49 -9.80 9.93
C LEU A 464 14.78 -9.10 9.51
N LEU A 465 14.67 -7.93 8.88
CA LEU A 465 15.81 -7.08 8.54
C LEU A 465 16.29 -6.41 9.83
N ILE A 466 17.60 -6.18 10.01
CA ILE A 466 18.11 -5.51 11.23
C ILE A 466 17.59 -4.05 11.37
N GLU A 467 17.04 -3.44 10.32
CA GLU A 467 16.35 -2.14 10.42
C GLU A 467 14.90 -2.22 10.93
N ASP A 468 14.29 -3.42 10.93
CA ASP A 468 12.92 -3.67 11.41
C ASP A 468 12.85 -4.09 12.90
N SER A 469 14.01 -4.27 13.57
CA SER A 469 14.14 -4.83 14.94
C SER A 469 14.60 -3.83 16.00
#